data_AF-A0A9E1JXH4-F1
#
_entry.id   AF-A0A9E1JXH4-F1
#
_cell.length_a   1.000
_cell.length_b   1.000
_cell.length_c   1.000
_cell.angle_alpha   90.00
_cell.angle_beta   90.00
_cell.angle_gamma   90.00
#
_symmetry.space_group_name_H-M   'P 1'
#
loop_
_entity.id
_entity.type
_entity.pdbx_description
1 polymer ?
#
loop_
_entity_poly.entity_id
_entity_poly.type
_entity_poly.pdbx_seq_one_letter_code
_entity_poly.pdbx_strand_id
1 'polypeptide(L)'
;MNKNQLSIQAEKSLHEIQILHDANQKIAFYAERGSDWNHYSKIINELINTYNIEVHYITSDHTDPILTNKHKNILPYYIGYEKVRTVFFQTLQFKVFVTTMPDLGKFSFTRSPYDVHYSYVFSSLISAHMGYMHDTFDNYDSILCLGLHQLNEIKTLEQHYGLKQKAIIECGYGHLENILNAFEQESNNLKIKKEGMHVVIAPTYGQNSLLEIENGEFCLTLFDILAKANIEVTLRPHWMTINNNPSLVSKI
;
A
#
# COMPACT_ATOMS: atom_id res chain seq x y z
N MET A 1 6.42 -9.78 -20.11
CA MET A 1 6.73 -11.22 -19.97
C MET A 1 5.45 -12.02 -20.19
N ASN A 2 5.51 -13.21 -20.79
CA ASN A 2 4.32 -14.08 -20.88
C ASN A 2 4.05 -14.73 -19.51
N LYS A 3 2.80 -15.11 -19.21
CA LYS A 3 2.35 -15.68 -17.91
C LYS A 3 3.23 -16.83 -17.43
N ASN A 4 3.70 -17.70 -18.33
CA ASN A 4 4.57 -18.82 -17.99
C ASN A 4 5.95 -18.35 -17.44
N GLN A 5 6.54 -17.31 -18.03
CA GLN A 5 7.82 -16.75 -17.57
C GLN A 5 7.68 -16.13 -16.17
N LEU A 6 6.57 -15.44 -15.91
CA LEU A 6 6.28 -14.88 -14.59
C LEU A 6 6.12 -15.98 -13.53
N SER A 7 5.44 -17.09 -13.86
CA SER A 7 5.31 -18.21 -12.94
C SER A 7 6.67 -18.82 -12.57
N ILE A 8 7.52 -19.06 -13.57
CA ILE A 8 8.87 -19.63 -13.35
C ILE A 8 9.73 -18.67 -12.51
N GLN A 9 9.67 -17.36 -12.78
CA GLN A 9 10.38 -16.37 -11.99
C GLN A 9 9.90 -16.33 -10.53
N ALA A 10 8.59 -16.46 -10.32
CA ALA A 10 7.99 -16.48 -8.99
C ALA A 10 8.45 -17.72 -8.19
N GLU A 11 8.41 -18.90 -8.81
CA GLU A 11 8.90 -20.14 -8.20
C GLU A 11 10.39 -20.09 -7.88
N LYS A 12 11.20 -19.53 -8.79
CA LYS A 12 12.64 -19.33 -8.57
C LYS A 12 12.89 -18.41 -7.36
N SER A 13 12.19 -17.28 -7.30
CA SER A 13 12.34 -16.32 -6.20
C SER A 13 11.92 -16.93 -4.86
N LEU A 14 10.82 -17.70 -4.84
CA LEU A 14 10.41 -18.44 -3.65
C LEU A 14 11.48 -19.44 -3.20
N HIS A 15 12.04 -20.21 -4.13
CA HIS A 15 13.11 -21.15 -3.81
C HIS A 15 14.34 -20.43 -3.24
N GLU A 16 14.76 -19.32 -3.86
CA GLU A 16 15.86 -18.49 -3.37
C GLU A 16 15.61 -18.00 -1.93
N ILE A 17 14.38 -17.56 -1.62
CA ILE A 17 14.00 -17.16 -0.26
C ILE A 17 14.07 -18.33 0.72
N GLN A 18 13.58 -19.51 0.34
CA GLN A 18 13.52 -20.69 1.21
C GLN A 18 14.92 -21.23 1.58
N ILE A 19 15.93 -21.00 0.75
CA ILE A 19 17.32 -21.42 1.01
C ILE A 19 18.17 -20.30 1.65
N LEU A 20 17.58 -19.14 1.99
CA LEU A 20 18.31 -18.05 2.63
C LEU A 20 18.85 -18.50 3.99
N HIS A 21 20.18 -18.45 4.13
CA HIS A 21 20.86 -18.64 5.42
C HIS A 21 20.45 -17.53 6.41
N ASP A 22 20.25 -17.87 7.68
CA ASP A 22 19.83 -16.95 8.75
C ASP A 22 18.63 -16.05 8.40
N ALA A 23 17.63 -16.57 7.67
CA ALA A 23 16.39 -15.84 7.40
C ALA A 23 15.77 -15.27 8.69
N ASN A 24 15.83 -16.02 9.78
CA ASN A 24 15.38 -15.65 11.13
C ASN A 24 16.17 -14.51 11.79
N GLN A 25 17.15 -13.91 11.09
CA GLN A 25 17.87 -12.71 11.51
C GLN A 25 17.60 -11.51 10.59
N LYS A 26 16.83 -11.69 9.51
CA LYS A 26 16.63 -10.71 8.43
C LYS A 26 15.27 -10.03 8.48
N ILE A 27 15.18 -8.87 7.85
CA ILE A 27 13.94 -8.08 7.73
C ILE A 27 13.41 -8.20 6.30
N ALA A 28 12.11 -8.48 6.19
CA ALA A 28 11.38 -8.54 4.93
C ALA A 28 10.26 -7.50 4.88
N PHE A 29 10.09 -6.87 3.73
CA PHE A 29 8.93 -6.04 3.41
C PHE A 29 8.15 -6.71 2.28
N TYR A 30 6.83 -6.75 2.40
CA TYR A 30 5.96 -7.29 1.35
C TYR A 30 5.08 -6.20 0.74
N ALA A 31 5.07 -6.13 -0.59
CA ALA A 31 4.25 -5.22 -1.37
C ALA A 31 3.28 -6.02 -2.27
N GLU A 32 1.99 -5.69 -2.21
CA GLU A 32 1.03 -6.19 -3.19
C GLU A 32 1.23 -5.49 -4.54
N ARG A 33 1.56 -4.19 -4.52
CA ARG A 33 1.75 -3.36 -5.70
C ARG A 33 2.99 -2.47 -5.57
N GLY A 34 3.54 -2.03 -6.69
CA GLY A 34 4.65 -1.06 -6.67
C GLY A 34 4.31 0.25 -5.94
N SER A 35 3.03 0.60 -5.81
CA SER A 35 2.58 1.76 -5.03
C SER A 35 2.82 1.64 -3.52
N ASP A 36 2.97 0.43 -2.97
CA ASP A 36 3.25 0.23 -1.54
C ASP A 36 4.60 0.86 -1.14
N TRP A 37 5.50 1.05 -2.10
CA TRP A 37 6.74 1.81 -1.92
C TRP A 37 6.51 3.19 -1.31
N ASN A 38 5.37 3.84 -1.61
CA ASN A 38 5.02 5.13 -1.02
C ASN A 38 4.95 5.08 0.51
N HIS A 39 4.54 3.95 1.07
CA HIS A 39 4.40 3.74 2.51
C HIS A 39 5.70 3.24 3.15
N TYR A 40 6.53 2.51 2.40
CA TYR A 40 7.77 1.93 2.91
C TYR A 40 9.02 2.79 2.71
N SER A 41 9.05 3.63 1.68
CA SER A 41 10.29 4.29 1.21
C SER A 41 11.08 4.97 2.32
N LYS A 42 10.42 5.74 3.19
CA LYS A 42 11.08 6.41 4.33
C LYS A 42 11.66 5.40 5.34
N ILE A 43 10.90 4.37 5.68
CA ILE A 43 11.32 3.32 6.63
C ILE A 43 12.50 2.54 6.05
N ILE A 44 12.39 2.07 4.80
CA ILE A 44 13.43 1.30 4.11
C ILE A 44 14.69 2.16 3.93
N ASN A 45 14.54 3.42 3.52
CA ASN A 45 15.69 4.32 3.33
C ASN A 45 16.43 4.57 4.64
N GLU A 46 15.74 4.69 5.77
CA GLU A 46 16.37 4.84 7.08
C GLU A 46 17.15 3.56 7.45
N LEU A 47 16.54 2.38 7.26
CA LEU A 47 17.19 1.09 7.53
C LEU A 47 18.48 0.90 6.71
N ILE A 48 18.43 1.19 5.41
CA ILE A 48 19.56 0.93 4.52
C ILE A 48 20.64 2.01 4.61
N ASN A 49 20.28 3.30 4.76
CA ASN A 49 21.25 4.40 4.67
C ASN A 49 21.82 4.79 6.03
N THR A 50 21.01 4.77 7.08
CA THR A 50 21.45 5.14 8.44
C THR A 50 21.98 3.93 9.19
N TYR A 51 21.24 2.81 9.13
CA TYR A 51 21.56 1.62 9.92
C TYR A 51 22.35 0.55 9.14
N ASN A 52 22.54 0.73 7.83
CA ASN A 52 23.21 -0.23 6.94
C ASN A 52 22.64 -1.66 7.08
N ILE A 53 21.33 -1.77 7.26
CA ILE A 53 20.60 -3.04 7.35
C ILE A 53 20.19 -3.45 5.94
N GLU A 54 20.40 -4.71 5.59
CA GLU A 54 19.90 -5.29 4.34
C GLU A 54 18.39 -5.58 4.45
N VAL A 55 17.64 -5.21 3.42
CA VAL A 55 16.19 -5.37 3.35
C VAL A 55 15.84 -6.35 2.22
N HIS A 56 15.11 -7.41 2.56
CA HIS A 56 14.49 -8.28 1.56
C HIS A 56 13.14 -7.69 1.15
N TYR A 57 12.99 -7.29 -0.11
CA TYR A 57 11.76 -6.69 -0.63
C TYR A 57 11.01 -7.70 -1.50
N ILE A 58 9.87 -8.17 -1.03
CA ILE A 58 9.06 -9.18 -1.71
C ILE A 58 7.86 -8.49 -2.34
N THR A 59 7.64 -8.66 -3.63
CA THR A 59 6.53 -8.03 -4.36
C THR A 59 5.71 -9.03 -5.15
N SER A 60 4.40 -8.82 -5.17
CA SER A 60 3.48 -9.54 -6.05
C SER A 60 3.26 -8.83 -7.39
N ASP A 61 3.86 -7.66 -7.59
CA ASP A 61 3.75 -6.86 -8.80
C ASP A 61 5.00 -7.02 -9.68
N HIS A 62 4.84 -7.70 -10.80
CA HIS A 62 5.93 -7.91 -11.76
C HIS A 62 6.39 -6.63 -12.47
N THR A 63 5.63 -5.53 -12.34
CA THR A 63 5.97 -4.21 -12.87
C THR A 63 6.56 -3.27 -11.83
N ASP A 64 6.75 -3.76 -10.60
CA ASP A 64 7.34 -2.97 -9.51
C ASP A 64 8.76 -2.50 -9.91
N PRO A 65 9.02 -1.18 -9.95
CA PRO A 65 10.31 -0.64 -10.35
C PRO A 65 11.49 -1.19 -9.53
N ILE A 66 11.24 -1.58 -8.27
CA ILE A 66 12.28 -2.12 -7.37
C ILE A 66 12.93 -3.40 -7.91
N LEU A 67 12.23 -4.17 -8.75
CA LEU A 67 12.75 -5.40 -9.37
C LEU A 67 13.87 -5.11 -10.37
N THR A 68 13.91 -3.89 -10.91
CA THR A 68 14.92 -3.46 -11.90
C THR A 68 15.91 -2.47 -11.33
N ASN A 69 15.51 -1.67 -10.33
CA ASN A 69 16.35 -0.67 -9.70
C ASN A 69 17.25 -1.33 -8.64
N LYS A 70 18.49 -1.64 -9.04
CA LYS A 70 19.45 -2.31 -8.16
C LYS A 70 19.94 -1.34 -7.08
N HIS A 71 19.50 -1.57 -5.84
CA HIS A 71 20.09 -0.96 -4.66
C HIS A 71 20.93 -2.00 -3.91
N LYS A 72 22.13 -1.63 -3.45
CA LYS A 72 23.07 -2.58 -2.82
C LYS A 72 22.46 -3.31 -1.61
N ASN A 73 21.66 -2.61 -0.83
CA ASN A 73 21.07 -3.09 0.43
C ASN A 73 19.57 -3.47 0.30
N ILE A 74 19.01 -3.50 -0.92
CA ILE A 74 17.65 -3.99 -1.15
C ILE A 74 17.74 -5.21 -2.05
N LEU A 75 17.25 -6.35 -1.57
CA LEU A 75 17.20 -7.61 -2.29
C LEU A 75 15.75 -7.86 -2.75
N PRO A 76 15.41 -7.58 -4.01
CA PRO A 76 14.03 -7.69 -4.49
C PRO A 76 13.69 -9.11 -4.97
N TYR A 77 12.49 -9.58 -4.67
CA TYR A 77 11.95 -10.89 -5.06
C TYR A 77 10.53 -10.73 -5.58
N TYR A 78 10.22 -11.33 -6.73
CA TYR A 78 8.86 -11.37 -7.27
C TYR A 78 8.21 -12.72 -6.94
N ILE A 79 7.03 -12.73 -6.32
CA ILE A 79 6.34 -13.98 -5.93
C ILE A 79 4.93 -14.16 -6.53
N GLY A 80 4.43 -13.18 -7.29
CA GLY A 80 3.08 -13.24 -7.87
C GLY A 80 1.95 -13.28 -6.83
N TYR A 81 0.71 -13.61 -7.23
CA TYR A 81 -0.50 -13.53 -6.37
C TYR A 81 -1.09 -14.90 -5.95
N GLU A 82 -0.78 -15.95 -6.70
CA GLU A 82 -1.47 -17.25 -6.61
C GLU A 82 -0.72 -18.22 -5.67
N LYS A 83 -0.63 -19.50 -6.04
CA LYS A 83 -0.01 -20.59 -5.29
C LYS A 83 1.34 -20.22 -4.67
N VAL A 84 2.23 -19.57 -5.42
CA VAL A 84 3.57 -19.19 -4.94
C VAL A 84 3.48 -18.24 -3.75
N ARG A 85 2.56 -17.26 -3.77
CA ARG A 85 2.35 -16.32 -2.66
C ARG A 85 1.81 -17.02 -1.42
N THR A 86 0.85 -17.92 -1.59
CA THR A 86 0.33 -18.70 -0.46
C THR A 86 1.43 -19.55 0.18
N VAL A 87 2.24 -20.23 -0.63
CA VAL A 87 3.38 -21.03 -0.12
C VAL A 87 4.42 -20.12 0.55
N PHE A 88 4.72 -18.95 -0.02
CA PHE A 88 5.59 -17.97 0.62
C PHE A 88 5.08 -17.63 2.02
N PHE A 89 3.81 -17.24 2.18
CA PHE A 89 3.29 -16.87 3.50
C PHE A 89 3.33 -18.02 4.52
N GLN A 90 3.11 -19.25 4.07
CA GLN A 90 3.15 -20.44 4.91
C GLN A 90 4.57 -20.91 5.26
N THR A 91 5.60 -20.44 4.54
CA THR A 91 6.99 -20.91 4.70
C THR A 91 7.98 -19.79 5.05
N LEU A 92 7.51 -18.54 5.20
CA LEU A 92 8.39 -17.40 5.49
C LEU A 92 9.04 -17.55 6.88
N GLN A 93 10.35 -17.31 6.94
CA GLN A 93 11.17 -17.49 8.15
C GLN A 93 11.89 -16.20 8.59
N PHE A 94 11.51 -15.05 8.04
CA PHE A 94 12.14 -13.78 8.36
C PHE A 94 12.00 -13.42 9.85
N LYS A 95 12.99 -12.75 10.43
CA LYS A 95 12.88 -12.25 11.82
C LYS A 95 11.71 -11.27 11.97
N VAL A 96 11.63 -10.33 11.04
CA VAL A 96 10.61 -9.29 10.99
C VAL A 96 10.00 -9.29 9.60
N PHE A 97 8.68 -9.40 9.54
CA PHE A 97 7.91 -9.31 8.30
C PHE A 97 7.01 -8.08 8.35
N VAL A 98 7.27 -7.11 7.48
CA VAL A 98 6.57 -5.83 7.40
C VAL A 98 5.63 -5.83 6.20
N THR A 99 4.37 -5.43 6.39
CA THR A 99 3.37 -5.41 5.32
C THR A 99 2.31 -4.31 5.52
N THR A 100 1.67 -3.89 4.42
CA THR A 100 0.46 -3.05 4.41
C THR A 100 -0.82 -3.87 4.30
N MET A 101 -0.71 -5.20 4.16
CA MET A 101 -1.86 -6.10 4.04
C MET A 101 -2.63 -6.21 5.37
N PRO A 102 -3.93 -5.94 5.42
CA PRO A 102 -4.75 -6.21 6.59
C PRO A 102 -4.96 -7.72 6.80
N ASP A 103 -5.60 -8.09 7.92
CA ASP A 103 -6.23 -9.40 8.11
C ASP A 103 -5.26 -10.60 8.16
N LEU A 104 -4.09 -10.41 8.77
CA LEU A 104 -3.15 -11.49 9.07
C LEU A 104 -3.87 -12.63 9.83
N GLY A 105 -3.64 -13.87 9.42
CA GLY A 105 -4.31 -15.06 9.96
C GLY A 105 -5.64 -15.40 9.28
N LYS A 106 -6.07 -14.65 8.26
CA LYS A 106 -7.30 -14.92 7.49
C LYS A 106 -7.00 -15.27 6.04
N PHE A 107 -7.97 -15.90 5.38
CA PHE A 107 -7.91 -16.26 3.95
C PHE A 107 -6.61 -17.02 3.59
N SER A 108 -5.87 -16.56 2.58
CA SER A 108 -4.56 -17.11 2.19
C SER A 108 -3.38 -16.44 2.90
N PHE A 109 -3.60 -15.37 3.68
CA PHE A 109 -2.57 -14.64 4.40
C PHE A 109 -2.50 -15.11 5.86
N THR A 110 -1.86 -16.27 6.05
CA THR A 110 -1.76 -16.92 7.37
C THR A 110 -0.46 -16.57 8.07
N ARG A 111 -0.44 -16.66 9.41
CA ARG A 111 0.82 -16.57 10.17
C ARG A 111 1.69 -17.79 9.87
N SER A 112 2.97 -17.53 9.73
CA SER A 112 4.00 -18.56 9.59
C SER A 112 4.06 -19.45 10.84
N PRO A 113 4.37 -20.75 10.71
CA PRO A 113 4.64 -21.62 11.85
C PRO A 113 5.97 -21.30 12.55
N TYR A 114 6.81 -20.44 11.98
CA TYR A 114 8.09 -20.02 12.54
C TYR A 114 7.94 -18.77 13.42
N ASP A 115 8.95 -18.50 14.25
CA ASP A 115 8.99 -17.33 15.13
C ASP A 115 9.30 -16.05 14.34
N VAL A 116 8.23 -15.46 13.78
CA VAL A 116 8.27 -14.25 12.96
C VAL A 116 7.54 -13.13 13.69
N HIS A 117 8.18 -11.97 13.80
CA HIS A 117 7.54 -10.74 14.25
C HIS A 117 6.82 -10.06 13.09
N TYR A 118 5.50 -10.01 13.13
CA TYR A 118 4.70 -9.36 12.09
C TYR A 118 4.43 -7.90 12.44
N SER A 119 4.81 -7.00 11.53
CA SER A 119 4.61 -5.56 11.67
C SER A 119 3.69 -5.02 10.58
N TYR A 120 2.60 -4.37 10.99
CA TYR A 120 1.69 -3.69 10.08
C TYR A 120 2.11 -2.23 9.86
N VAL A 121 2.15 -1.77 8.62
CA VAL A 121 2.31 -0.36 8.25
C VAL A 121 1.01 0.13 7.63
N PHE A 122 0.45 1.21 8.17
CA PHE A 122 -0.74 1.81 7.58
C PHE A 122 -0.45 2.43 6.20
N SER A 123 -1.25 2.06 5.21
CA SER A 123 -1.24 2.68 3.88
C SER A 123 -2.15 3.91 3.77
N SER A 124 -3.03 4.13 4.76
CA SER A 124 -4.06 5.16 4.76
C SER A 124 -4.21 5.84 6.13
N LEU A 125 -4.56 7.13 6.11
CA LEU A 125 -4.83 7.96 7.29
C LEU A 125 -6.21 7.73 7.92
N ILE A 126 -7.04 6.86 7.33
CA ILE A 126 -8.38 6.57 7.83
C ILE A 126 -8.35 5.99 9.26
N SER A 127 -9.49 6.10 9.93
CA SER A 127 -9.75 5.48 11.23
C SER A 127 -9.63 3.96 11.14
N ALA A 128 -8.88 3.38 12.08
CA ALA A 128 -8.77 1.94 12.28
C ALA A 128 -10.10 1.32 12.68
N HIS A 129 -10.97 2.06 13.39
CA HIS A 129 -12.32 1.59 13.78
C HIS A 129 -13.30 1.61 12.62
N MET A 130 -13.29 2.69 11.84
CA MET A 130 -14.31 2.91 10.81
C MET A 130 -13.95 2.23 9.48
N GLY A 131 -12.65 2.12 9.19
CA GLY A 131 -12.15 1.71 7.88
C GLY A 131 -11.87 0.21 7.73
N TYR A 132 -11.79 -0.54 8.82
CA TYR A 132 -11.33 -1.92 8.83
C TYR A 132 -12.28 -2.84 9.60
N MET A 133 -12.15 -4.16 9.39
CA MET A 133 -12.87 -5.13 10.21
C MET A 133 -12.32 -5.09 11.64
N HIS A 134 -13.19 -5.33 12.62
CA HIS A 134 -12.85 -5.16 14.04
C HIS A 134 -11.60 -5.95 14.51
N ASP A 135 -11.33 -7.09 13.88
CA ASP A 135 -10.25 -8.03 14.20
C ASP A 135 -9.10 -7.98 13.17
N THR A 136 -9.08 -6.97 12.28
CA THR A 136 -8.10 -6.85 11.19
C THR A 136 -6.66 -6.87 11.66
N PHE A 137 -6.38 -6.32 12.85
CA PHE A 137 -5.02 -6.13 13.35
C PHE A 137 -4.61 -7.14 14.43
N ASP A 138 -5.51 -8.01 14.88
CA ASP A 138 -5.35 -8.81 16.11
C ASP A 138 -4.14 -9.72 16.10
N ASN A 139 -3.83 -10.27 14.93
CA ASN A 139 -2.74 -11.20 14.74
C ASN A 139 -1.39 -10.51 14.46
N TYR A 140 -1.28 -9.18 14.50
CA TYR A 140 0.00 -8.48 14.38
C TYR A 140 0.73 -8.37 15.72
N ASP A 141 2.06 -8.32 15.67
CA ASP A 141 2.92 -8.14 16.86
C ASP A 141 3.23 -6.66 17.09
N SER A 142 3.40 -5.89 16.00
CA SER A 142 3.54 -4.43 16.06
C SER A 142 2.74 -3.72 14.97
N ILE A 143 2.43 -2.45 15.24
CA ILE A 143 1.73 -1.57 14.32
C ILE A 143 2.48 -0.23 14.26
N LEU A 144 2.79 0.19 13.04
CA LEU A 144 3.36 1.50 12.72
C LEU A 144 2.21 2.46 12.38
N CYS A 145 1.81 3.25 13.38
CA CYS A 145 0.71 4.20 13.29
C CYS A 145 1.14 5.53 12.68
N LEU A 146 0.25 6.10 11.87
CA LEU A 146 0.46 7.38 11.19
C LEU A 146 0.19 8.59 12.09
N GLY A 147 -0.51 8.37 13.21
CA GLY A 147 -0.83 9.42 14.18
C GLY A 147 -1.54 8.89 15.42
N LEU A 148 -1.78 9.80 16.37
CA LEU A 148 -2.33 9.50 17.69
C LEU A 148 -3.74 8.91 17.63
N HIS A 149 -4.53 9.24 16.59
CA HIS A 149 -5.88 8.69 16.42
C HIS A 149 -5.85 7.17 16.26
N GLN A 150 -5.03 6.64 15.36
CA GLN A 150 -4.87 5.19 15.16
C GLN A 150 -4.34 4.50 16.41
N LEU A 151 -3.37 5.10 17.10
CA LEU A 151 -2.85 4.57 18.36
C LEU A 151 -3.95 4.44 19.41
N ASN A 152 -4.72 5.51 19.62
CA ASN A 152 -5.81 5.53 20.61
C ASN A 152 -6.90 4.54 20.24
N GLU A 153 -7.26 4.46 18.95
CA GLU A 153 -8.24 3.52 18.44
C GLU A 153 -7.82 2.07 18.70
N ILE A 154 -6.59 1.69 18.35
CA ILE A 154 -6.07 0.33 18.57
C ILE A 154 -6.04 0.00 20.06
N LYS A 155 -5.49 0.90 20.91
CA LYS A 155 -5.47 0.66 22.37
C LYS A 155 -6.87 0.50 22.94
N THR A 156 -7.84 1.26 22.43
CA THR A 156 -9.24 1.14 22.85
C THR A 156 -9.82 -0.22 22.47
N LEU A 157 -9.55 -0.72 21.26
CA LEU A 157 -9.98 -2.07 20.85
C LEU A 157 -9.35 -3.14 21.73
N GLU A 158 -8.05 -3.03 22.00
CA GLU A 158 -7.33 -3.99 22.84
C GLU A 158 -7.92 -4.06 24.26
N GLN A 159 -8.24 -2.90 24.85
CA GLN A 159 -8.88 -2.83 26.15
C GLN A 159 -10.33 -3.35 26.12
N HIS A 160 -11.11 -2.95 25.11
CA HIS A 160 -12.52 -3.29 25.02
C HIS A 160 -12.75 -4.79 24.81
N TYR A 161 -11.93 -5.41 23.96
CA TYR A 161 -12.05 -6.84 23.61
C TYR A 161 -11.09 -7.76 24.39
N GLY A 162 -10.26 -7.22 25.27
CA GLY A 162 -9.29 -8.00 26.06
C GLY A 162 -8.21 -8.65 25.21
N LEU A 163 -7.75 -7.98 24.14
CA LEU A 163 -6.77 -8.50 23.19
C LEU A 163 -5.35 -8.40 23.74
N LYS A 164 -4.44 -9.20 23.16
CA LYS A 164 -3.00 -9.06 23.40
C LYS A 164 -2.55 -7.66 22.96
N GLN A 165 -1.87 -6.96 23.88
CA GLN A 165 -1.30 -5.65 23.61
C GLN A 165 -0.15 -5.77 22.61
N LYS A 166 -0.22 -4.95 21.56
CA LYS A 166 0.80 -4.88 20.50
C LYS A 166 1.80 -3.78 20.80
N ALA A 167 2.98 -3.89 20.19
CA ALA A 167 3.89 -2.76 20.15
C ALA A 167 3.36 -1.74 19.13
N ILE A 168 2.85 -0.61 19.61
CA ILE A 168 2.35 0.47 18.75
C ILE A 168 3.42 1.55 18.68
N ILE A 169 3.91 1.81 17.46
CA ILE A 169 4.95 2.79 17.17
C ILE A 169 4.36 3.92 16.36
N GLU A 170 4.52 5.14 16.83
CA GLU A 170 4.18 6.34 16.06
C GLU A 170 5.29 6.61 15.04
N CYS A 171 5.01 6.37 13.76
CA CYS A 171 6.00 6.50 12.69
C CYS A 171 5.71 7.66 11.73
N GLY A 172 4.55 8.32 11.85
CA GLY A 172 4.11 9.33 10.90
C GLY A 172 3.76 8.73 9.53
N TYR A 173 3.46 9.60 8.55
CA TYR A 173 3.05 9.18 7.21
C TYR A 173 4.04 9.63 6.14
N GLY A 174 5.02 8.76 5.84
CA GLY A 174 6.09 9.05 4.90
C GLY A 174 5.62 9.42 3.49
N HIS A 175 4.45 8.93 3.06
CA HIS A 175 3.88 9.33 1.77
C HIS A 175 3.45 10.80 1.77
N LEU A 176 2.82 11.29 2.85
CA LEU A 176 2.47 12.69 2.98
C LEU A 176 3.72 13.57 3.04
N GLU A 177 4.77 13.13 3.74
CA GLU A 177 6.06 13.84 3.70
C GLU A 177 6.63 13.92 2.28
N ASN A 178 6.57 12.85 1.50
CA ASN A 178 7.02 12.88 0.11
C ASN A 178 6.23 13.91 -0.72
N ILE A 179 4.92 14.01 -0.51
CA ILE A 179 4.07 15.00 -1.15
C ILE A 179 4.46 16.43 -0.74
N LEU A 180 4.66 16.68 0.56
CA LEU A 180 5.06 17.98 1.08
C LEU A 180 6.43 18.41 0.53
N ASN A 181 7.41 17.50 0.51
CA ASN A 181 8.74 17.76 -0.04
C ASN A 181 8.68 18.09 -1.54
N ALA A 182 7.87 17.36 -2.32
CA ALA A 182 7.68 17.64 -3.74
C ALA A 182 7.07 19.03 -3.96
N PHE A 183 6.06 19.39 -3.15
CA PHE A 183 5.42 20.71 -3.21
C PHE A 183 6.38 21.86 -2.88
N GLU A 184 7.24 21.70 -1.87
CA GLU A 184 8.27 22.68 -1.52
C GLU A 184 9.31 22.86 -2.64
N GLN A 185 9.67 21.79 -3.34
CA GLN A 185 10.61 21.86 -4.47
C GLN A 185 9.99 22.52 -5.71
N GLU A 186 8.71 22.22 -6.00
CA GLU A 186 8.00 22.80 -7.14
C GLU A 186 7.64 24.28 -6.93
N SER A 187 7.22 24.65 -5.72
CA SER A 187 6.87 26.04 -5.38
C SER A 187 8.04 27.02 -5.56
N ASN A 188 9.29 26.55 -5.40
CA ASN A 188 10.48 27.34 -5.70
C ASN A 188 10.73 27.57 -7.21
N ASN A 189 10.11 26.78 -8.09
CA ASN A 189 10.30 26.82 -9.54
C ASN A 189 9.08 27.35 -10.33
N LEU A 190 7.93 27.53 -9.67
CA LEU A 190 6.71 28.01 -10.32
C LEU A 190 6.73 29.54 -10.45
N LYS A 191 6.89 30.05 -11.68
CA LYS A 191 6.34 31.36 -12.03
C LYS A 191 4.83 31.25 -11.84
N ILE A 192 4.25 32.07 -10.97
CA ILE A 192 2.79 32.14 -10.75
C ILE A 192 2.12 32.57 -12.08
N LYS A 193 1.83 31.60 -12.94
CA LYS A 193 0.86 31.77 -14.01
C LYS A 193 -0.51 31.66 -13.35
N LYS A 194 -1.14 32.80 -13.12
CA LYS A 194 -2.59 32.83 -12.87
C LYS A 194 -3.29 32.51 -14.19
N GLU A 195 -3.41 31.22 -14.50
CA GLU A 195 -4.28 30.74 -15.56
C GLU A 195 -5.45 30.00 -14.89
N GLY A 196 -6.66 30.59 -14.95
CA GLY A 196 -7.94 29.95 -14.62
C GLY A 196 -8.11 29.38 -13.20
N MET A 197 -9.33 28.91 -12.89
CA MET A 197 -9.54 27.97 -11.79
C MET A 197 -9.49 26.55 -12.39
N HIS A 198 -8.77 25.65 -11.72
CA HIS A 198 -8.69 24.23 -12.07
C HIS A 198 -9.29 23.40 -10.94
N VAL A 199 -10.19 22.48 -11.26
CA VAL A 199 -10.83 21.58 -10.30
C VAL A 199 -10.39 20.13 -10.54
N VAL A 200 -9.98 19.44 -9.48
CA VAL A 200 -9.73 17.99 -9.51
C VAL A 200 -10.91 17.26 -8.86
N ILE A 201 -11.50 16.33 -9.58
CA ILE A 201 -12.63 15.51 -9.10
C ILE A 201 -12.11 14.08 -8.93
N ALA A 202 -12.06 13.60 -7.69
CA ALA A 202 -11.53 12.28 -7.33
C ALA A 202 -12.61 11.45 -6.60
N PRO A 203 -13.58 10.91 -7.34
CA PRO A 203 -14.72 10.20 -6.77
C PRO A 203 -14.34 8.82 -6.25
N THR A 204 -15.02 8.38 -5.19
CA THR A 204 -14.86 7.04 -4.61
C THR A 204 -15.42 5.96 -5.56
N TYR A 205 -15.30 4.69 -5.18
CA TYR A 205 -15.94 3.58 -5.90
C TYR A 205 -17.28 3.20 -5.26
N GLY A 206 -18.22 2.73 -6.08
CA GLY A 206 -19.49 2.15 -5.64
C GLY A 206 -20.70 2.82 -6.26
N GLN A 207 -21.85 2.13 -6.23
CA GLN A 207 -23.06 2.52 -6.96
C GLN A 207 -23.59 3.92 -6.62
N ASN A 208 -23.31 4.41 -5.42
CA ASN A 208 -23.72 5.73 -4.94
C ASN A 208 -22.61 6.80 -5.11
N SER A 209 -21.48 6.44 -5.72
CA SER A 209 -20.41 7.39 -6.04
C SER A 209 -20.81 8.29 -7.20
N LEU A 210 -20.25 9.50 -7.24
CA LEU A 210 -20.47 10.51 -8.27
C LEU A 210 -20.37 9.96 -9.71
N LEU A 211 -19.43 9.06 -10.00
CA LEU A 211 -19.31 8.49 -11.34
C LEU A 211 -20.37 7.44 -11.65
N GLU A 212 -20.80 6.66 -10.67
CA GLU A 212 -21.64 5.47 -10.90
C GLU A 212 -23.13 5.80 -10.74
N ILE A 213 -23.46 6.81 -9.94
CA ILE A 213 -24.84 7.24 -9.72
C ILE A 213 -25.49 7.64 -11.04
N GLU A 214 -26.71 7.14 -11.25
CA GLU A 214 -27.48 7.36 -12.48
C GLU A 214 -26.67 7.08 -13.76
N ASN A 215 -25.76 6.09 -13.72
CA ASN A 215 -24.90 5.73 -14.86
C ASN A 215 -24.08 6.94 -15.40
N GLY A 216 -23.58 7.76 -14.48
CA GLY A 216 -22.70 8.89 -14.75
C GLY A 216 -23.40 10.19 -15.15
N GLU A 217 -24.73 10.22 -15.27
CA GLU A 217 -25.47 11.42 -15.66
C GLU A 217 -25.27 12.59 -14.68
N PHE A 218 -25.19 12.29 -13.38
CA PHE A 218 -24.92 13.31 -12.38
C PHE A 218 -23.52 13.92 -12.53
N CYS A 219 -22.51 13.09 -12.87
CA CYS A 219 -21.16 13.57 -13.15
C CYS A 219 -21.10 14.42 -14.43
N LEU A 220 -21.79 14.01 -15.49
CA LEU A 220 -21.88 14.77 -16.75
C LEU A 220 -22.54 16.12 -16.52
N THR A 221 -23.62 16.17 -15.72
CA THR A 221 -24.29 17.42 -15.36
C THR A 221 -23.34 18.37 -14.62
N LEU A 222 -22.54 17.84 -13.68
CA LEU A 222 -21.52 18.63 -13.00
C LEU A 222 -20.46 19.16 -13.98
N PHE A 223 -20.01 18.34 -14.92
CA PHE A 223 -19.01 18.73 -15.91
C PHE A 223 -19.54 19.81 -16.86
N ASP A 224 -20.80 19.71 -17.29
CA ASP A 224 -21.46 20.74 -18.10
C ASP A 224 -21.52 22.09 -17.38
N ILE A 225 -21.82 22.09 -16.07
CA ILE A 225 -21.85 23.30 -15.25
C ILE A 225 -20.44 23.92 -15.17
N LEU A 226 -19.42 23.12 -14.91
CA LEU A 226 -18.03 23.58 -14.80
C LEU A 226 -17.49 24.09 -16.16
N ALA A 227 -17.82 23.40 -17.25
CA ALA A 227 -17.45 23.79 -18.60
C ALA A 227 -18.10 25.13 -19.00
N LYS A 228 -19.38 25.34 -18.70
CA LYS A 228 -20.08 26.63 -18.92
C LYS A 228 -19.45 27.79 -18.16
N ALA A 229 -18.83 27.51 -17.01
CA ALA A 229 -18.09 28.48 -16.21
C ALA A 229 -16.61 28.65 -16.66
N ASN A 230 -16.19 27.97 -17.74
CA ASN A 230 -14.83 27.98 -18.26
C ASN A 230 -13.78 27.55 -17.21
N ILE A 231 -14.12 26.53 -16.42
CA ILE A 231 -13.27 25.91 -15.41
C ILE A 231 -12.66 24.63 -15.98
N GLU A 232 -11.34 24.49 -15.89
CA GLU A 232 -10.66 23.26 -16.29
C GLU A 232 -10.88 22.16 -15.23
N VAL A 233 -11.11 20.93 -15.68
CA VAL A 233 -11.40 19.79 -14.80
C VAL A 233 -10.44 18.63 -15.08
N THR A 234 -9.86 18.08 -14.02
CA THR A 234 -9.20 16.76 -14.07
C THR A 234 -10.03 15.76 -13.29
N LEU A 235 -10.53 14.74 -13.99
CA LEU A 235 -11.18 13.59 -13.36
C LEU A 235 -10.14 12.52 -12.99
N ARG A 236 -10.22 12.00 -11.77
CA ARG A 236 -9.40 10.89 -11.26
C ARG A 236 -10.29 9.76 -10.76
N PRO A 237 -10.82 8.90 -11.66
CA PRO A 237 -11.71 7.81 -11.26
C PRO A 237 -11.01 6.83 -10.33
N HIS A 238 -11.77 6.17 -9.47
CA HIS A 238 -11.27 5.04 -8.72
C HIS A 238 -10.90 3.89 -9.67
N TRP A 239 -9.79 3.18 -9.40
CA TRP A 239 -9.28 2.13 -10.28
C TRP A 239 -10.29 0.98 -10.50
N MET A 240 -11.09 0.64 -9.48
CA MET A 240 -12.18 -0.33 -9.60
C MET A 240 -13.25 0.12 -10.60
N THR A 241 -13.61 1.41 -10.63
CA THR A 241 -14.56 1.93 -11.62
C THR A 241 -13.99 1.79 -13.03
N ILE A 242 -12.70 2.11 -13.22
CA ILE A 242 -12.00 1.95 -14.51
C ILE A 242 -12.03 0.49 -14.97
N ASN A 243 -11.73 -0.44 -14.07
CA ASN A 243 -11.61 -1.85 -14.40
C ASN A 243 -12.97 -2.54 -14.60
N ASN A 244 -13.94 -2.25 -13.74
CA ASN A 244 -15.21 -2.96 -13.73
C ASN A 244 -16.26 -2.30 -14.64
N ASN A 245 -16.12 -1.01 -14.93
CA ASN A 245 -17.08 -0.26 -15.73
C ASN A 245 -16.37 0.66 -16.74
N PRO A 246 -15.53 0.12 -17.65
CA PRO A 246 -14.75 0.92 -18.59
C PRO A 246 -15.63 1.74 -19.55
N SER A 247 -16.82 1.24 -19.89
CA SER A 247 -17.80 1.96 -20.72
C SER A 247 -18.31 3.24 -20.07
N LEU A 248 -18.50 3.23 -18.74
CA LEU A 248 -18.91 4.42 -17.99
C LEU A 248 -17.81 5.48 -18.03
N VAL A 249 -16.56 5.09 -17.82
CA VAL A 249 -15.42 6.01 -17.91
C VAL A 249 -15.25 6.54 -19.33
N SER A 250 -15.54 5.72 -20.35
CA SER A 250 -15.44 6.14 -21.76
C SER A 250 -16.55 7.12 -22.19
N LYS A 251 -17.66 7.15 -21.44
CA LYS A 251 -18.80 8.05 -21.67
C LYS A 251 -18.54 9.46 -21.12
N ILE A 252 -17.73 9.56 -20.06
CA ILE A 252 -17.44 10.78 -19.30
C ILE A 252 -16.20 11.46 -19.85
#